data_AF-A0A4S4CII8-F1
#
_entry.id   AF-A0A4S4CII8-F1
#
_cell.length_a   1.000
_cell.length_b   1.000
_cell.length_c   1.000
_cell.angle_alpha   90.00
_cell.angle_beta   90.00
_cell.angle_gamma   90.00
#
_symmetry.space_group_name_H-M   'P 1'
#
loop_
_entity.id
_entity.type
_entity.pdbx_description
1 polymer ?
#
loop_
_entity_poly.entity_id
_entity_poly.type
_entity_poly.pdbx_seq_one_letter_code
_entity_poly.pdbx_strand_id
1 'polypeptide(L)'
;MSPKFLALDEASQAARQAGFTTFASYRKGYARVPGLPSNPQVHYPNWPGWPEFLGTHRRREGPFVPLDTFIETVRRLGIATSTEYVRRFREAPGLPGNPSEYYPDWPGWRSAFGTGPNRRFTSAHARLSYGEASALAQTQGWTTSRAYYAASAAHPGLPAWPQKTYRDEWLGWPAFLGTSTRRGRKRAPTQPPSSD
;
A
#
# COMPACT_ATOMS: atom_id res chain seq x y z
N MET A 1 -8.58 56.42 -0.64
CA MET A 1 -8.46 55.37 -1.67
C MET A 1 -9.32 54.21 -1.24
N SER A 2 -10.35 53.86 -2.01
CA SER A 2 -11.12 52.64 -1.71
C SER A 2 -10.22 51.42 -1.90
N PRO A 3 -10.18 50.47 -0.95
CA PRO A 3 -9.35 49.28 -1.11
C PRO A 3 -9.83 48.49 -2.33
N LYS A 4 -8.88 48.05 -3.16
CA LYS A 4 -9.14 47.25 -4.38
C LYS A 4 -9.70 45.86 -4.04
N PHE A 5 -9.50 45.41 -2.81
CA PHE A 5 -9.88 44.09 -2.31
C PHE A 5 -10.68 44.23 -1.01
N LEU A 6 -11.58 43.27 -0.78
CA LEU A 6 -12.37 43.16 0.44
C LEU A 6 -11.48 42.92 1.66
N ALA A 7 -11.97 43.27 2.85
CA ALA A 7 -11.33 42.88 4.09
C ALA A 7 -11.26 41.34 4.20
N LEU A 8 -10.35 40.81 5.04
CA LEU A 8 -10.14 39.37 5.17
C LEU A 8 -11.45 38.60 5.45
N ASP A 9 -12.26 39.09 6.38
CA ASP A 9 -13.52 38.44 6.78
C ASP A 9 -14.57 38.49 5.67
N GLU A 10 -14.69 39.63 4.99
CA GLU A 10 -15.60 39.82 3.85
C GLU A 10 -15.19 38.95 2.66
N ALA A 11 -13.88 38.86 2.37
CA ALA A 11 -13.34 38.01 1.31
C ALA A 11 -13.53 36.52 1.63
N SER A 12 -13.34 36.13 2.89
CA SER A 12 -13.60 34.77 3.38
C SER A 12 -15.08 34.41 3.19
N GLN A 13 -15.99 35.28 3.60
CA GLN A 13 -17.43 35.10 3.40
C GLN A 13 -17.81 35.01 1.93
N ALA A 14 -17.31 35.93 1.09
CA ALA A 14 -17.58 35.93 -0.35
C ALA A 14 -17.03 34.66 -1.04
N ALA A 15 -15.85 34.20 -0.65
CA ALA A 15 -15.27 32.95 -1.16
C ALA A 15 -16.09 31.71 -0.77
N ARG A 16 -16.59 31.67 0.47
CA ARG A 16 -17.48 30.60 0.96
C ARG A 16 -18.83 30.62 0.27
N GLN A 17 -19.44 31.80 0.10
CA GLN A 17 -20.71 31.98 -0.63
C GLN A 17 -20.60 31.59 -2.10
N ALA A 18 -19.44 31.84 -2.73
CA ALA A 18 -19.14 31.39 -4.08
C ALA A 18 -18.87 29.88 -4.20
N GLY A 19 -18.91 29.13 -3.08
CA GLY A 19 -18.75 27.68 -3.06
C GLY A 19 -17.31 27.19 -3.22
N PHE A 20 -16.31 28.05 -2.98
CA PHE A 20 -14.91 27.60 -3.06
C PHE A 20 -14.57 26.74 -1.85
N THR A 21 -14.23 25.48 -2.10
CA THR A 21 -13.87 24.50 -1.06
C THR A 21 -12.40 24.09 -1.11
N THR A 22 -11.69 24.46 -2.17
CA THR A 22 -10.27 24.15 -2.36
C THR A 22 -9.52 25.35 -2.91
N PHE A 23 -8.20 25.37 -2.70
CA PHE A 23 -7.30 26.32 -3.37
C PHE A 23 -7.49 26.30 -4.90
N ALA A 24 -7.64 25.11 -5.49
CA ALA A 24 -7.81 24.96 -6.92
C ALA A 24 -9.13 25.58 -7.43
N SER A 25 -10.25 25.37 -6.72
CA SER A 25 -11.53 26.00 -7.07
C SER A 25 -11.47 27.50 -6.91
N TYR A 26 -10.84 27.99 -5.83
CA TYR A 26 -10.65 29.42 -5.60
C TYR A 26 -9.84 30.05 -6.74
N ARG A 27 -8.66 29.49 -7.06
CA ARG A 27 -7.76 30.05 -8.09
C ARG A 27 -8.42 30.12 -9.48
N LYS A 28 -9.32 29.20 -9.81
CA LYS A 28 -10.06 29.22 -11.08
C LYS A 28 -11.21 30.23 -11.09
N GLY A 29 -11.81 30.51 -9.94
CA GLY A 29 -13.07 31.25 -9.83
C GLY A 29 -12.98 32.62 -9.17
N TYR A 30 -11.89 32.97 -8.48
CA TYR A 30 -11.81 34.18 -7.65
C TYR A 30 -12.15 35.46 -8.42
N ALA A 31 -11.72 35.56 -9.68
CA ALA A 31 -11.96 36.72 -10.53
C ALA A 31 -13.44 36.94 -10.86
N ARG A 32 -14.30 35.93 -10.66
CA ARG A 32 -15.76 36.05 -10.82
C ARG A 32 -16.44 36.67 -9.59
N VAL A 33 -15.73 36.77 -8.47
CA VAL A 33 -16.23 37.34 -7.23
C VAL A 33 -15.51 38.68 -7.01
N PRO A 34 -16.23 39.82 -7.10
CA PRO A 34 -15.62 41.13 -6.94
C PRO A 34 -14.89 41.27 -5.60
N GLY A 35 -13.69 41.85 -5.65
CA GLY A 35 -12.90 42.17 -4.45
C GLY A 35 -12.14 41.00 -3.83
N LEU A 36 -12.16 39.79 -4.42
CA LEU A 36 -11.28 38.70 -4.01
C LEU A 36 -9.85 38.87 -4.58
N PRO A 37 -8.80 38.78 -3.75
CA PRO A 37 -7.42 38.80 -4.24
C PRO A 37 -7.04 37.46 -4.87
N SER A 38 -6.18 37.49 -5.90
CA SER A 38 -5.62 36.28 -6.52
C SER A 38 -4.72 35.50 -5.57
N ASN A 39 -4.04 36.21 -4.66
CA ASN A 39 -3.20 35.65 -3.60
C ASN A 39 -3.54 36.26 -2.24
N PRO A 40 -4.56 35.71 -1.54
CA PRO A 40 -4.97 36.18 -0.22
C PRO A 40 -3.86 36.15 0.84
N GLN A 41 -2.96 35.16 0.77
CA GLN A 41 -1.87 34.99 1.73
C GLN A 41 -0.87 36.15 1.72
N VAL A 42 -0.69 36.80 0.57
CA VAL A 42 0.17 37.99 0.44
C VAL A 42 -0.58 39.26 0.78
N HIS A 43 -1.88 39.30 0.54
CA HIS A 43 -2.71 40.48 0.75
C HIS A 43 -3.13 40.68 2.22
N TYR A 44 -3.33 39.58 2.97
CA TYR A 44 -3.80 39.63 4.35
C TYR A 44 -2.67 39.31 5.32
N PRO A 45 -2.23 40.29 6.16
CA PRO A 45 -1.14 40.09 7.12
C PRO A 45 -1.42 38.96 8.13
N ASN A 46 -2.68 38.80 8.53
CA ASN A 46 -3.13 37.78 9.48
C ASN A 46 -3.78 36.59 8.76
N TRP A 47 -3.13 36.06 7.72
CA TRP A 47 -3.68 34.97 6.92
C TRP A 47 -3.88 33.68 7.76
N PRO A 48 -5.12 33.19 7.91
CA PRO A 48 -5.41 32.07 8.80
C PRO A 48 -5.19 30.70 8.13
N GLY A 49 -4.76 30.67 6.87
CA GLY A 49 -4.67 29.45 6.07
C GLY A 49 -5.92 29.18 5.24
N TRP A 50 -5.77 28.36 4.20
CA TRP A 50 -6.86 27.97 3.30
C TRP A 50 -8.04 27.28 4.00
N PRO A 51 -7.83 26.36 4.97
CA PRO A 51 -8.94 25.70 5.64
C PRO A 51 -9.85 26.67 6.41
N GLU A 52 -9.26 27.64 7.11
CA GLU A 52 -10.03 28.68 7.82
C GLU A 52 -10.65 29.65 6.84
N PHE A 53 -9.89 30.16 5.86
CA PHE A 53 -10.43 31.11 4.88
C PHE A 53 -11.61 30.55 4.08
N LEU A 54 -11.53 29.30 3.62
CA LEU A 54 -12.61 28.67 2.84
C LEU A 54 -13.68 27.99 3.72
N GLY A 55 -13.58 28.07 5.05
CA GLY A 55 -14.50 27.39 5.96
C GLY A 55 -14.47 25.86 5.78
N THR A 56 -13.36 25.31 5.30
CA THR A 56 -13.14 23.87 5.13
C THR A 56 -12.38 23.25 6.28
N HIS A 57 -12.19 23.98 7.38
CA HIS A 57 -11.95 23.37 8.68
C HIS A 57 -13.11 22.43 9.03
N ARG A 58 -12.98 21.20 8.58
CA ARG A 58 -13.73 20.08 9.13
C ARG A 58 -13.10 19.77 10.48
N ARG A 59 -13.38 20.60 11.49
CA ARG A 59 -13.16 20.19 12.88
C ARG A 59 -13.99 18.92 13.07
N ARG A 60 -13.29 17.84 13.43
CA ARG A 60 -13.89 16.52 13.56
C ARG A 60 -14.85 16.55 14.74
N GLU A 61 -16.11 16.18 14.50
CA GLU A 61 -17.10 16.03 15.57
C GLU A 61 -16.81 14.73 16.32
N GLY A 62 -16.45 14.86 17.61
CA GLY A 62 -16.40 13.76 18.56
C GLY A 62 -15.04 13.07 18.76
N PRO A 63 -14.88 12.34 19.86
CA PRO A 63 -13.68 11.59 20.19
C PRO A 63 -13.41 10.50 19.15
N PHE A 64 -12.14 10.17 18.92
CA PHE A 64 -11.81 9.02 18.08
C PHE A 64 -12.10 7.72 18.83
N VAL A 65 -12.44 6.69 18.08
CA VAL A 65 -12.73 5.37 18.66
C VAL A 65 -11.46 4.75 19.25
N PRO A 66 -11.58 3.85 20.26
CA PRO A 66 -10.45 3.06 20.74
C PRO A 66 -9.77 2.27 19.61
N LEU A 67 -8.49 1.90 19.81
CA LEU A 67 -7.69 1.20 18.80
C LEU A 67 -8.34 -0.13 18.35
N ASP A 68 -8.92 -0.89 19.28
CA ASP A 68 -9.58 -2.16 18.96
C ASP A 68 -10.79 -1.94 18.03
N THR A 69 -11.64 -0.97 18.39
CA THR A 69 -12.80 -0.57 17.59
C THR A 69 -12.39 -0.02 16.22
N PHE A 70 -11.25 0.68 16.14
CA PHE A 70 -10.66 1.10 14.88
C PHE A 70 -10.33 -0.11 13.99
N ILE A 71 -9.60 -1.09 14.54
CA ILE A 71 -9.16 -2.29 13.81
C ILE A 71 -10.37 -3.07 13.31
N GLU A 72 -11.37 -3.28 14.17
CA GLU A 72 -12.63 -3.94 13.82
C GLU A 72 -13.38 -3.20 12.70
N THR A 73 -13.47 -1.87 12.81
CA THR A 73 -14.19 -1.05 11.83
C THR A 73 -13.49 -1.06 10.47
N VAL A 74 -12.15 -0.94 10.45
CA VAL A 74 -11.35 -1.02 9.21
C VAL A 74 -11.52 -2.38 8.53
N ARG A 75 -11.53 -3.46 9.31
CA ARG A 75 -11.78 -4.83 8.82
C ARG A 75 -13.20 -5.00 8.31
N ARG A 76 -14.20 -4.50 9.04
CA ARG A 76 -15.62 -4.53 8.65
C ARG A 76 -15.88 -3.77 7.35
N LEU A 77 -15.20 -2.65 7.13
CA LEU A 77 -15.28 -1.86 5.89
C LEU A 77 -14.52 -2.50 4.71
N GLY A 78 -13.80 -3.60 4.94
CA GLY A 78 -13.01 -4.29 3.92
C GLY A 78 -11.85 -3.46 3.39
N ILE A 79 -11.36 -2.48 4.15
CA ILE A 79 -10.26 -1.61 3.75
C ILE A 79 -8.96 -2.40 3.90
N ALA A 80 -8.22 -2.58 2.81
CA ALA A 80 -7.04 -3.45 2.79
C ALA A 80 -5.72 -2.71 2.52
N THR A 81 -5.79 -1.41 2.23
CA THR A 81 -4.62 -0.57 1.99
C THR A 81 -4.73 0.79 2.69
N SER A 82 -3.60 1.42 2.99
CA SER A 82 -3.57 2.77 3.56
C SER A 82 -4.15 3.81 2.59
N THR A 83 -3.97 3.61 1.28
CA THR A 83 -4.56 4.48 0.25
C THR A 83 -6.09 4.40 0.25
N GLU A 84 -6.65 3.19 0.33
CA GLU A 84 -8.10 3.00 0.48
C GLU A 84 -8.58 3.60 1.81
N TYR A 85 -7.83 3.39 2.89
CA TYR A 85 -8.13 3.97 4.19
C TYR A 85 -8.25 5.50 4.10
N VAL A 86 -7.26 6.20 3.57
CA VAL A 86 -7.28 7.68 3.46
C VAL A 86 -8.47 8.18 2.63
N ARG A 87 -8.97 7.40 1.69
CA ARG A 87 -10.16 7.74 0.90
C ARG A 87 -11.47 7.45 1.65
N ARG A 88 -11.51 6.37 2.43
CA ARG A 88 -12.74 5.77 2.98
C ARG A 88 -12.88 5.88 4.49
N PHE A 89 -11.89 6.37 5.23
CA PHE A 89 -11.94 6.44 6.70
C PHE A 89 -13.10 7.30 7.22
N ARG A 90 -13.64 8.18 6.37
CA ARG A 90 -14.81 9.02 6.68
C ARG A 90 -16.14 8.28 6.54
N GLU A 91 -16.15 7.06 6.00
CA GLU A 91 -17.35 6.21 5.93
C GLU A 91 -17.78 5.72 7.32
N ALA A 92 -16.88 5.73 8.30
CA ALA A 92 -17.22 5.44 9.70
C ALA A 92 -16.87 6.61 10.62
N PRO A 93 -17.78 6.98 11.55
CA PRO A 93 -17.47 7.98 12.56
C PRO A 93 -16.32 7.51 13.45
N GLY A 94 -15.52 8.45 13.97
CA GLY A 94 -14.49 8.11 14.96
C GLY A 94 -13.13 7.61 14.43
N LEU A 95 -12.96 7.29 13.15
CA LEU A 95 -11.66 6.87 12.58
C LEU A 95 -10.64 8.02 12.33
N PRO A 96 -9.43 8.02 12.91
CA PRO A 96 -8.43 9.07 12.70
C PRO A 96 -7.82 9.06 11.30
N GLY A 97 -7.69 10.24 10.68
CA GLY A 97 -7.02 10.34 9.37
C GLY A 97 -5.56 9.87 9.42
N ASN A 98 -4.89 10.08 10.56
CA ASN A 98 -3.57 9.55 10.86
C ASN A 98 -3.57 8.76 12.18
N PRO A 99 -3.70 7.42 12.15
CA PRO A 99 -3.76 6.60 13.35
C PRO A 99 -2.49 6.66 14.21
N SER A 100 -1.31 6.86 13.62
CA SER A 100 -0.04 6.87 14.38
C SER A 100 0.14 8.10 15.26
N GLU A 101 -0.58 9.19 14.97
CA GLU A 101 -0.59 10.40 15.82
C GLU A 101 -1.56 10.25 17.00
N TYR A 102 -2.54 9.36 16.89
CA TYR A 102 -3.60 9.24 17.88
C TYR A 102 -3.47 8.00 18.78
N TYR A 103 -2.98 6.88 18.26
CA TYR A 103 -2.79 5.66 19.03
C TYR A 103 -1.31 5.49 19.40
N PRO A 104 -0.95 5.60 20.69
CA PRO A 104 0.43 5.36 21.14
C PRO A 104 0.90 3.94 20.80
N ASP A 105 0.02 2.96 20.97
CA ASP A 105 0.29 1.54 20.69
C ASP A 105 -0.06 1.13 19.25
N TRP A 106 0.03 2.06 18.30
CA TRP A 106 -0.32 1.81 16.90
C TRP A 106 0.50 0.65 16.31
N PRO A 107 -0.12 -0.49 15.98
CA PRO A 107 0.62 -1.69 15.56
C PRO A 107 1.03 -1.64 14.07
N GLY A 108 0.83 -0.51 13.41
CA GLY A 108 1.07 -0.32 11.98
C GLY A 108 -0.09 -0.82 11.10
N TRP A 109 -0.10 -0.33 9.86
CA TRP A 109 -1.13 -0.65 8.87
C TRP A 109 -1.29 -2.15 8.60
N ARG A 110 -0.19 -2.92 8.62
CA ARG A 110 -0.22 -4.37 8.38
C ARG A 110 -1.09 -5.10 9.41
N SER A 111 -0.92 -4.74 10.68
CA SER A 111 -1.64 -5.34 11.80
C SER A 111 -3.10 -4.90 11.81
N ALA A 112 -3.36 -3.62 11.49
CA ALA A 112 -4.71 -3.07 11.43
C ALA A 112 -5.59 -3.72 10.36
N PHE A 113 -5.06 -3.97 9.16
CA PHE A 113 -5.83 -4.59 8.08
C PHE A 113 -6.08 -6.09 8.26
N GLY A 114 -5.39 -6.75 9.20
CA GLY A 114 -5.48 -8.21 9.37
C GLY A 114 -4.97 -9.00 8.16
N THR A 115 -4.40 -8.31 7.17
CA THR A 115 -3.80 -8.94 5.99
C THR A 115 -2.32 -9.18 6.28
N GLY A 116 -1.95 -10.47 6.35
CA GLY A 116 -0.59 -10.93 6.13
C GLY A 116 0.03 -10.36 4.83
N PRO A 117 1.32 -10.61 4.61
CA PRO A 117 2.17 -9.78 3.76
C PRO A 117 1.59 -9.54 2.36
N ASN A 118 1.21 -8.27 2.14
CA ASN A 118 1.27 -7.57 0.86
C ASN A 118 0.25 -8.01 -0.21
N ARG A 119 -0.90 -7.34 -0.26
CA ARG A 119 -1.83 -7.39 -1.40
C ARG A 119 -1.27 -6.83 -2.73
N ARG A 120 -0.02 -6.35 -2.78
CA ARG A 120 0.70 -6.24 -4.08
C ARG A 120 1.11 -7.60 -4.66
N PHE A 121 0.79 -8.69 -3.96
CA PHE A 121 0.93 -10.07 -4.42
C PHE A 121 -0.40 -10.85 -4.41
N THR A 122 -1.54 -10.19 -4.54
CA THR A 122 -2.78 -10.89 -4.93
C THR A 122 -2.72 -11.24 -6.41
N SER A 123 -1.97 -12.28 -6.75
CA SER A 123 -2.23 -13.09 -7.94
C SER A 123 -2.59 -14.48 -7.43
N ALA A 124 -3.90 -14.73 -7.29
CA ALA A 124 -4.67 -15.97 -7.30
C ALA A 124 -4.14 -17.30 -6.73
N HIS A 125 -2.92 -17.41 -6.20
CA HIS A 125 -2.35 -18.67 -5.76
C HIS A 125 -1.61 -18.41 -4.45
N ALA A 126 -2.18 -18.94 -3.37
CA ALA A 126 -1.45 -19.07 -2.11
C ALA A 126 -0.05 -19.62 -2.42
N ARG A 127 0.99 -18.94 -1.94
CA ARG A 127 2.36 -19.40 -2.16
C ARG A 127 2.54 -20.74 -1.47
N LEU A 128 3.15 -21.68 -2.17
CA LEU A 128 3.55 -22.96 -1.59
C LEU A 128 4.55 -22.71 -0.46
N SER A 129 4.48 -23.51 0.61
CA SER A 129 5.51 -23.54 1.65
C SER A 129 6.86 -23.97 1.08
N TYR A 130 7.96 -23.77 1.83
CA TYR A 130 9.29 -24.21 1.40
C TYR A 130 9.31 -25.71 1.03
N GLY A 131 8.69 -26.55 1.87
CA GLY A 131 8.61 -27.99 1.65
C GLY A 131 7.82 -28.37 0.40
N GLU A 132 6.66 -27.76 0.18
CA GLU A 132 5.83 -28.02 -1.00
C GLU A 132 6.49 -27.52 -2.29
N ALA A 133 7.11 -26.34 -2.26
CA ALA A 133 7.83 -25.78 -3.40
C ALA A 133 9.08 -26.60 -3.75
N SER A 134 9.81 -27.06 -2.74
CA SER A 134 10.99 -27.93 -2.93
C SER A 134 10.58 -29.31 -3.44
N ALA A 135 9.54 -29.92 -2.87
CA ALA A 135 9.02 -31.20 -3.35
C ALA A 135 8.55 -31.10 -4.81
N LEU A 136 7.81 -30.04 -5.16
CA LEU A 136 7.37 -29.80 -6.54
C LEU A 136 8.57 -29.60 -7.49
N ALA A 137 9.58 -28.85 -7.08
CA ALA A 137 10.78 -28.65 -7.90
C ALA A 137 11.55 -29.96 -8.14
N GLN A 138 11.60 -30.83 -7.12
CA GLN A 138 12.23 -32.14 -7.20
C GLN A 138 11.41 -33.12 -8.05
N THR A 139 10.07 -33.15 -7.92
CA THR A 139 9.20 -34.03 -8.73
C THR A 139 9.20 -33.63 -10.21
N GLN A 140 9.31 -32.33 -10.51
CA GLN A 140 9.45 -31.80 -11.87
C GLN A 140 10.88 -31.98 -12.43
N GLY A 141 11.82 -32.46 -11.62
CA GLY A 141 13.19 -32.75 -12.04
C GLY A 141 14.04 -31.51 -12.36
N TRP A 142 13.73 -30.35 -11.77
CA TRP A 142 14.54 -29.15 -11.98
C TRP A 142 15.83 -29.25 -11.17
N THR A 143 16.95 -29.42 -11.87
CA THR A 143 18.27 -29.60 -11.26
C THR A 143 19.11 -28.33 -11.23
N THR A 144 18.62 -27.23 -11.81
CA THR A 144 19.32 -25.95 -11.84
C THR A 144 18.39 -24.79 -11.49
N SER A 145 18.96 -23.72 -10.93
CA SER A 145 18.24 -22.47 -10.67
C SER A 145 17.62 -21.88 -11.93
N ARG A 146 18.30 -22.01 -13.08
CA ARG A 146 17.79 -21.56 -14.38
C ARG A 146 16.54 -22.33 -14.81
N ALA A 147 16.55 -23.65 -14.67
CA ALA A 147 15.39 -24.49 -14.96
C ALA A 147 14.20 -24.14 -14.05
N TYR A 148 14.48 -23.95 -12.75
CA TYR A 148 13.47 -23.50 -11.80
C TYR A 148 12.87 -22.14 -12.19
N TYR A 149 13.69 -21.13 -12.52
CA TYR A 149 13.16 -19.82 -12.88
C TYR A 149 12.29 -19.85 -14.13
N ALA A 150 12.72 -20.59 -15.16
CA ALA A 150 11.96 -20.76 -16.40
C ALA A 150 10.59 -21.40 -16.15
N ALA A 151 10.53 -22.39 -15.27
CA ALA A 151 9.30 -23.10 -14.97
C ALA A 151 8.42 -22.43 -13.91
N SER A 152 9.01 -21.75 -12.92
CA SER A 152 8.28 -21.10 -11.81
C SER A 152 7.24 -20.07 -12.29
N ALA A 153 7.46 -19.47 -13.46
CA ALA A 153 6.49 -18.57 -14.09
C ALA A 153 5.21 -19.28 -14.57
N ALA A 154 5.31 -20.57 -14.90
CA ALA A 154 4.20 -21.40 -15.38
C ALA A 154 3.51 -22.20 -14.26
N HIS A 155 4.07 -22.21 -13.05
CA HIS A 155 3.56 -22.97 -11.91
C HIS A 155 2.96 -22.04 -10.86
N PRO A 156 1.63 -22.03 -10.73
CA PRO A 156 0.97 -21.17 -9.76
C PRO A 156 1.35 -21.53 -8.32
N GLY A 157 1.70 -20.51 -7.52
CA GLY A 157 2.10 -20.69 -6.12
C GLY A 157 3.61 -20.85 -5.89
N LEU A 158 4.42 -21.09 -6.94
CA LEU A 158 5.87 -21.06 -6.81
C LEU A 158 6.39 -19.62 -6.73
N PRO A 159 7.30 -19.31 -5.79
CA PRO A 159 7.92 -18.00 -5.76
C PRO A 159 8.96 -17.86 -6.88
N ALA A 160 8.91 -16.72 -7.57
CA ALA A 160 9.93 -16.33 -8.55
C ALA A 160 11.33 -16.19 -7.95
N TRP A 161 11.43 -15.92 -6.64
CA TRP A 161 12.70 -15.76 -5.92
C TRP A 161 12.64 -16.53 -4.59
N PRO A 162 12.83 -17.86 -4.60
CA PRO A 162 12.65 -18.70 -3.42
C PRO A 162 13.62 -18.33 -2.29
N GLN A 163 14.86 -17.93 -2.60
CA GLN A 163 15.85 -17.44 -1.63
C GLN A 163 15.43 -16.15 -0.90
N LYS A 164 14.59 -15.32 -1.51
CA LYS A 164 14.03 -14.11 -0.85
C LYS A 164 12.74 -14.42 -0.10
N THR A 165 12.01 -15.43 -0.56
CA THR A 165 10.69 -15.82 -0.04
C THR A 165 10.84 -16.67 1.22
N TYR A 166 11.77 -17.63 1.21
CA TYR A 166 12.04 -18.56 2.30
C TYR A 166 13.32 -18.18 3.04
N ARG A 167 13.60 -16.88 3.23
CA ARG A 167 14.88 -16.38 3.75
C ARG A 167 15.36 -17.14 4.99
N ASP A 168 14.44 -17.43 5.91
CA ASP A 168 14.75 -18.03 7.21
C ASP A 168 14.94 -19.56 7.12
N GLU A 169 14.44 -20.20 6.06
CA GLU A 169 14.48 -21.65 5.80
C GLU A 169 15.38 -22.01 4.59
N TRP A 170 16.03 -21.02 3.98
CA TRP A 170 16.73 -21.19 2.72
C TRP A 170 18.10 -21.84 2.92
N LEU A 171 18.16 -23.15 2.71
CA LEU A 171 19.39 -23.96 2.79
C LEU A 171 20.22 -23.96 1.48
N GLY A 172 19.87 -23.11 0.51
CA GLY A 172 20.54 -23.03 -0.80
C GLY A 172 19.89 -23.89 -1.89
N TRP A 173 20.28 -23.62 -3.14
CA TRP A 173 19.79 -24.35 -4.32
C TRP A 173 19.98 -25.87 -4.24
N PRO A 174 21.11 -26.40 -3.72
CA PRO A 174 21.29 -27.84 -3.63
C PRO A 174 20.28 -28.53 -2.72
N ALA A 175 19.92 -27.91 -1.60
CA ALA A 175 18.90 -28.41 -0.69
C ALA A 175 17.49 -28.26 -1.28
N PHE A 176 17.22 -27.13 -1.93
CA PHE A 176 15.90 -26.82 -2.49
C PHE A 176 15.56 -27.65 -3.73
N LEU A 177 16.54 -27.99 -4.57
CA LEU A 177 16.37 -28.79 -5.80
C LEU A 177 16.76 -30.26 -5.62
N GLY A 178 17.16 -30.69 -4.42
CA GLY A 178 17.60 -32.06 -4.17
C GLY A 178 18.90 -32.44 -4.90
N THR A 179 19.74 -31.48 -5.28
CA THR A 179 20.99 -31.72 -6.02
C THR A 179 22.21 -31.89 -5.12
N SER A 180 22.05 -31.85 -3.79
CA SER A 180 23.14 -31.98 -2.81
C SER A 180 23.77 -33.38 -2.71
N THR A 181 23.24 -34.41 -3.39
CA THR A 181 23.86 -35.75 -3.35
C THR A 181 23.83 -36.49 -4.67
N ARG A 182 24.89 -36.35 -5.48
CA ARG A 182 25.53 -37.46 -6.23
C ARG A 182 27.03 -37.18 -6.49
N ARG A 183 27.83 -37.06 -5.41
CA ARG A 183 29.18 -37.64 -5.45
C ARG A 183 29.01 -39.13 -5.10
N GLY A 184 28.99 -39.98 -6.13
CA GLY A 184 29.00 -41.44 -5.96
C GLY A 184 27.75 -42.18 -6.45
N ARG A 185 27.58 -42.29 -7.77
CA ARG A 185 27.18 -43.58 -8.37
C ARG A 185 28.07 -43.84 -9.58
N LYS A 186 28.66 -45.03 -9.56
CA LYS A 186 29.72 -45.58 -10.39
C LYS A 186 29.39 -45.49 -11.89
N ARG A 187 30.45 -45.43 -12.71
CA ARG A 187 30.48 -45.73 -14.15
C ARG A 187 29.49 -46.87 -14.48
N ALA A 188 28.61 -46.64 -15.44
CA ALA A 188 27.95 -47.74 -16.13
C ALA A 188 29.01 -48.50 -16.96
N PRO A 189 29.01 -49.84 -16.99
CA PRO A 189 29.90 -50.59 -17.85
C PRO A 189 29.49 -50.35 -19.31
N THR A 190 30.46 -49.96 -20.12
CA THR A 190 30.37 -49.89 -21.57
C THR A 190 29.97 -51.28 -22.10
N GLN A 191 28.81 -51.43 -22.72
CA GLN A 191 28.57 -52.58 -23.60
C GLN A 191 29.36 -52.34 -24.90
N PRO A 192 30.09 -53.36 -25.41
CA PRO A 192 30.72 -53.24 -26.71
C PRO A 192 29.65 -53.28 -27.82
N PRO A 193 29.90 -52.69 -28.99
CA PRO A 193 28.97 -52.76 -30.11
C PRO A 193 28.84 -54.20 -30.61
N SER A 194 27.61 -54.69 -30.74
CA SER A 194 27.31 -55.90 -31.49
C SER A 194 27.55 -55.62 -32.97
N SER A 195 28.41 -56.42 -33.58
CA SER A 195 28.60 -56.50 -35.03
C SER A 195 27.49 -57.36 -35.63
N ASP A 196 26.82 -56.83 -36.66
CA ASP A 196 26.41 -57.57 -37.87
C ASP A 196 26.48 -56.58 -39.05
#